data_AF-A0A2K1QIP0-F1
#
_entry.id   AF-A0A2K1QIP0-F1
#
_cell.length_a   1.000
_cell.length_b   1.000
_cell.length_c   1.000
_cell.angle_alpha   90.00
_cell.angle_beta   90.00
_cell.angle_gamma   90.00
#
_symmetry.space_group_name_H-M   'P 1'
#
loop_
_entity.id
_entity.type
_entity.pdbx_description
1 polymer ?
#
loop_
_entity_poly.entity_id
_entity_poly.type
_entity_poly.pdbx_seq_one_letter_code
_entity_poly.pdbx_strand_id
1 'polypeptide(L)'
;MESPATVQWVLNINDSDFEKLKSGYWSAIMNQRWDICAGLTDQNGRIPIIISRSRSGIEHYILHITPRDGHGGPKVQAITRAQTMGTDRVAEEQAKMETVMMCRAYPGCRFIELPKYIPDMNRSEEAYLEHLFGPREE
;
A
#
# COMPACT_ATOMS: atom_id res chain seq x y z
N MET A 1 -2.78 -5.77 12.18
CA MET A 1 -1.31 -5.70 12.03
C MET A 1 -0.64 -5.91 13.39
N GLU A 2 0.37 -6.76 13.52
CA GLU A 2 1.14 -6.92 14.76
C GLU A 2 2.45 -6.12 14.69
N SER A 3 2.84 -5.44 15.77
CA SER A 3 4.04 -4.61 15.85
C SER A 3 4.24 -3.63 14.67
N PRO A 4 3.25 -2.76 14.35
CA PRO A 4 3.33 -1.84 13.22
C PRO A 4 4.48 -0.84 13.38
N ALA A 5 5.13 -0.50 12.26
CA ALA A 5 6.07 0.62 12.19
C ALA A 5 5.56 1.67 11.22
N THR A 6 5.60 2.93 11.63
CA THR A 6 5.24 4.08 10.78
C THR A 6 6.49 4.82 10.37
N VAL A 7 6.60 5.13 9.08
CA VAL A 7 7.70 5.91 8.55
C VAL A 7 7.21 7.02 7.63
N GLN A 8 7.91 8.14 7.68
CA GLN A 8 7.61 9.29 6.83
C GLN A 8 7.94 8.95 5.38
N TRP A 9 7.00 9.27 4.49
CA TRP A 9 7.15 9.05 3.08
C TRP A 9 6.31 10.10 2.35
N VAL A 10 6.99 11.16 1.93
CA VAL A 10 6.38 12.26 1.18
C VAL A 10 6.36 11.86 -0.29
N LEU A 11 5.17 11.62 -0.83
CA LEU A 11 4.96 11.26 -2.24
C LEU A 11 3.77 12.03 -2.79
N ASN A 12 3.97 12.78 -3.87
CA ASN A 12 2.87 13.48 -4.54
C ASN A 12 2.04 12.49 -5.36
N ILE A 13 0.71 12.57 -5.22
CA ILE A 13 -0.23 11.83 -6.06
C ILE A 13 -1.14 12.82 -6.79
N ASN A 14 -1.62 12.45 -7.97
CA ASN A 14 -2.61 13.25 -8.67
C ASN A 14 -4.01 13.00 -8.08
N ASP A 15 -4.94 13.94 -8.34
CA ASP A 15 -6.31 13.81 -7.84
C ASP A 15 -7.02 12.56 -8.37
N SER A 16 -6.70 12.09 -9.58
CA SER A 16 -7.31 10.88 -10.14
C SER A 16 -6.89 9.62 -9.37
N ASP A 17 -5.61 9.49 -9.04
CA ASP A 17 -5.09 8.40 -8.21
C ASP A 17 -5.66 8.49 -6.79
N PHE A 18 -5.79 9.69 -6.24
CA PHE A 18 -6.43 9.89 -4.94
C PHE A 18 -7.90 9.43 -4.92
N GLU A 19 -8.69 9.79 -5.93
CA GLU A 19 -10.09 9.34 -6.02
C GLU A 19 -10.22 7.84 -6.27
N LYS A 20 -9.29 7.22 -7.01
CA LYS A 20 -9.21 5.76 -7.16
C LYS A 20 -8.93 5.07 -5.83
N LEU A 21 -7.97 5.59 -5.05
CA LEU A 21 -7.63 5.05 -3.73
C LEU A 21 -8.79 5.18 -2.74
N LYS A 22 -9.52 6.31 -2.78
CA LYS A 22 -10.74 6.50 -1.97
C LYS A 22 -11.86 5.53 -2.34
N SER A 23 -12.05 5.29 -3.64
CA SER A 23 -13.03 4.33 -4.14
C SER A 23 -12.70 2.90 -3.75
N GLY A 24 -11.41 2.61 -3.53
CA GLY A 24 -10.92 1.32 -3.09
C GLY A 24 -10.95 0.25 -4.18
N TYR A 25 -10.63 -0.98 -3.77
CA TYR A 25 -10.71 -2.18 -4.57
C TYR A 25 -11.04 -3.36 -3.66
N TRP A 26 -12.08 -4.11 -3.99
CA TRP A 26 -12.43 -5.35 -3.30
C TRP A 26 -12.21 -6.52 -4.24
N SER A 27 -11.38 -7.48 -3.82
CA SER A 27 -11.15 -8.70 -4.58
C SER A 27 -12.41 -9.56 -4.58
N ALA A 28 -12.98 -9.79 -5.77
CA ALA A 28 -14.13 -10.66 -5.95
C ALA A 28 -13.84 -12.14 -5.61
N ILE A 29 -12.56 -12.54 -5.61
CA ILE A 29 -12.11 -13.89 -5.29
C ILE A 29 -11.38 -13.85 -3.94
N MET A 30 -11.86 -14.64 -2.98
CA MET A 30 -11.32 -14.75 -1.61
C MET A 30 -10.09 -15.68 -1.53
N ASN A 31 -9.20 -15.67 -2.52
CA ASN A 31 -7.98 -16.49 -2.55
C ASN A 31 -6.76 -15.74 -2.00
N GLN A 32 -6.93 -15.04 -0.87
CA GLN A 32 -5.89 -14.22 -0.24
C GLN A 32 -5.29 -13.14 -1.16
N ARG A 33 -6.06 -12.60 -2.10
CA ARG A 33 -5.69 -11.39 -2.86
C ARG A 33 -5.70 -10.17 -1.93
N TRP A 34 -5.48 -9.00 -2.50
CA TRP A 34 -5.44 -7.74 -1.77
C TRP A 34 -6.75 -6.98 -1.90
N ASP A 35 -7.22 -6.45 -0.78
CA ASP A 35 -8.25 -5.43 -0.72
C ASP A 35 -7.60 -4.09 -0.39
N ILE A 36 -8.16 -3.02 -0.95
CA ILE A 36 -7.73 -1.64 -0.72
C ILE A 36 -8.96 -0.83 -0.33
N CYS A 37 -8.96 -0.25 0.86
CA CYS A 37 -10.12 0.48 1.39
C CYS A 37 -9.68 1.81 1.99
N ALA A 38 -10.47 2.86 1.79
CA ALA A 38 -10.32 4.08 2.56
C ALA A 38 -10.95 3.91 3.95
N GLY A 39 -10.20 4.27 4.99
CA GLY A 39 -10.71 4.38 6.34
C GLY A 39 -11.26 5.78 6.64
N LEU A 40 -11.69 5.97 7.88
CA LEU A 40 -12.17 7.26 8.36
C LEU A 40 -11.03 8.26 8.46
N THR A 41 -11.31 9.51 8.12
CA THR A 41 -10.36 10.62 8.27
C THR A 41 -9.90 10.73 9.73
N ASP A 42 -8.59 10.84 9.92
CA ASP A 42 -7.98 10.99 11.23
C ASP A 42 -8.15 12.41 11.80
N GLN A 43 -7.71 12.61 13.06
CA GLN A 43 -7.78 13.90 13.74
C GLN A 43 -6.96 15.01 13.06
N ASN A 44 -6.01 14.65 12.20
CA ASN A 44 -5.18 15.57 11.43
C ASN A 44 -5.73 15.82 10.01
N GLY A 45 -6.94 15.35 9.71
CA GLY A 45 -7.54 15.49 8.39
C GLY A 45 -6.96 14.54 7.33
N ARG A 46 -6.17 13.53 7.71
CA ARG A 46 -5.59 12.56 6.79
C ARG A 46 -6.54 11.41 6.55
N ILE A 47 -6.58 10.89 5.34
CA ILE A 47 -7.35 9.71 4.98
C ILE A 47 -6.40 8.50 4.97
N PRO A 48 -6.63 7.50 5.84
CA PRO A 48 -5.89 6.25 5.77
C PRO A 48 -6.38 5.41 4.60
N ILE A 49 -5.48 4.93 3.75
CA ILE A 49 -5.76 3.89 2.75
C ILE A 49 -5.17 2.59 3.25
N ILE A 50 -6.03 1.64 3.56
CA ILE A 50 -5.71 0.36 4.18
C ILE A 50 -5.58 -0.68 3.09
N ILE A 51 -4.46 -1.41 3.09
CA ILE A 51 -4.22 -2.56 2.21
C ILE A 51 -4.16 -3.81 3.07
N SER A 52 -5.10 -4.71 2.84
CA SER A 52 -5.28 -5.93 3.64
C SER A 52 -5.47 -7.15 2.75
N ARG A 53 -5.30 -8.35 3.33
CA ARG A 53 -5.59 -9.60 2.63
C ARG A 53 -7.10 -9.87 2.65
N SER A 54 -7.67 -10.16 1.48
CA SER A 54 -9.13 -10.22 1.28
C SER A 54 -9.85 -11.30 2.09
N ARG A 55 -9.19 -12.42 2.38
CA ARG A 55 -9.79 -13.51 3.19
C ARG A 55 -9.67 -13.28 4.69
N SER A 56 -8.52 -12.82 5.16
CA SER A 56 -8.23 -12.71 6.60
C SER A 56 -8.54 -11.33 7.16
N GLY A 57 -8.69 -10.31 6.31
CA GLY A 57 -8.81 -8.90 6.72
C GLY A 57 -7.54 -8.36 7.38
N ILE A 58 -6.45 -9.12 7.40
CA ILE A 58 -5.21 -8.71 8.06
C ILE A 58 -4.62 -7.56 7.28
N GLU A 59 -4.53 -6.41 7.94
CA GLU A 59 -3.90 -5.20 7.42
C GLU A 59 -2.39 -5.38 7.36
N HIS A 60 -1.81 -5.09 6.21
CA HIS A 60 -0.35 -5.13 5.98
C HIS A 60 0.25 -3.74 5.81
N TYR A 61 -0.48 -2.85 5.14
CA TYR A 61 -0.03 -1.50 4.86
C TYR A 61 -1.15 -0.49 5.07
N ILE A 62 -0.79 0.69 5.55
CA ILE A 62 -1.68 1.85 5.67
C ILE A 62 -0.94 3.07 5.14
N LEU A 63 -1.47 3.68 4.08
CA LEU A 63 -1.00 4.97 3.58
C LEU A 63 -1.74 6.09 4.29
N HIS A 64 -1.01 7.04 4.84
CA HIS A 64 -1.57 8.25 5.46
C HIS A 64 -1.55 9.37 4.43
N ILE A 65 -2.70 9.63 3.80
CA ILE A 65 -2.80 10.61 2.72
C ILE A 65 -3.38 11.91 3.26
N THR A 66 -2.67 13.01 3.06
CA THR A 66 -3.23 14.33 3.26
C THR A 66 -3.97 14.74 1.99
N PRO A 67 -5.27 15.06 2.08
CA PRO A 67 -6.04 15.56 0.95
C PRO A 67 -5.49 16.93 0.51
N ARG A 68 -5.93 17.38 -0.67
CA ARG A 68 -5.60 18.70 -1.22
C ARG A 68 -5.83 19.81 -0.19
N ASP A 69 -4.78 20.58 0.11
CA ASP A 69 -4.79 21.73 1.01
C ASP A 69 -4.49 23.03 0.25
N GLY A 70 -5.53 23.79 -0.10
CA GLY A 70 -5.44 25.14 -0.70
C GLY A 70 -4.77 25.18 -2.09
N HIS A 71 -3.44 25.05 -2.12
CA HIS A 71 -2.59 25.12 -3.32
C HIS A 71 -1.81 23.82 -3.61
N GLY A 72 -1.75 22.87 -2.67
CA GLY A 72 -1.06 21.58 -2.82
C GLY A 72 -1.99 20.46 -3.30
N GLY A 73 -1.47 19.55 -4.14
CA GLY A 73 -2.18 18.31 -4.50
C GLY A 73 -2.19 17.29 -3.34
N PRO A 74 -3.00 16.23 -3.45
CA PRO A 74 -2.99 15.15 -2.47
C PRO A 74 -1.61 14.50 -2.38
N LYS A 75 -1.22 14.12 -1.16
CA LYS A 75 0.13 13.62 -0.86
C LYS A 75 0.09 12.50 0.16
N VAL A 76 0.84 11.43 -0.10
CA VAL A 76 1.21 10.49 0.96
C VAL A 76 2.17 11.21 1.89
N GLN A 77 1.92 11.16 3.20
CA GLN A 77 2.84 11.70 4.21
C GLN A 77 3.61 10.61 4.94
N ALA A 78 2.97 9.45 5.13
CA ALA A 78 3.57 8.34 5.85
C ALA A 78 2.98 7.02 5.38
N ILE A 79 3.71 5.95 5.66
CA ILE A 79 3.24 4.57 5.55
C ILE A 79 3.41 3.88 6.90
N THR A 80 2.34 3.24 7.36
CA THR A 80 2.41 2.25 8.43
C THR A 80 2.45 0.86 7.80
N ARG A 81 3.36 0.01 8.28
CA ARG A 81 3.57 -1.33 7.74
C ARG A 81 3.72 -2.35 8.86
N ALA A 82 3.40 -3.59 8.55
CA ALA A 82 3.78 -4.70 9.41
C ALA A 82 5.32 -4.77 9.45
N GLN A 83 5.91 -5.03 10.62
CA GLN A 83 7.35 -5.25 10.70
C GLN A 83 7.76 -6.64 10.21
N THR A 84 6.83 -7.59 10.30
CA THR A 84 6.96 -8.95 9.81
C THR A 84 5.74 -9.32 8.96
N MET A 85 5.98 -10.10 7.90
CA MET A 85 4.93 -10.66 7.05
C MET A 85 5.18 -12.16 6.91
N GLY A 86 4.56 -12.95 7.79
CA GLY A 86 4.98 -14.33 8.02
C GLY A 86 6.32 -14.34 8.76
N THR A 87 7.31 -15.06 8.23
CA THR A 87 8.67 -15.12 8.80
C THR A 87 9.59 -14.00 8.31
N ASP A 88 9.20 -13.27 7.26
CA ASP A 88 10.04 -12.28 6.61
C ASP A 88 9.93 -10.92 7.31
N ARG A 89 11.08 -10.27 7.55
CA ARG A 89 11.12 -8.87 7.96
C ARG A 89 10.81 -7.98 6.76
N VAL A 90 9.81 -7.13 6.90
CA VAL A 90 9.50 -6.14 5.87
C VAL A 90 10.45 -4.95 6.07
N ALA A 91 11.20 -4.58 5.04
CA ALA A 91 12.00 -3.34 5.06
C ALA A 91 11.13 -2.14 4.69
N GLU A 92 11.56 -0.93 5.04
CA GLU A 92 10.86 0.29 4.65
C GLU A 92 10.73 0.45 3.13
N GLU A 93 11.84 0.30 2.40
CA GLU A 93 11.84 0.45 0.94
C GLU A 93 11.00 -0.62 0.26
N GLN A 94 11.02 -1.85 0.80
CA GLN A 94 10.13 -2.93 0.36
C GLN A 94 8.66 -2.54 0.52
N ALA A 95 8.26 -2.05 1.70
CA ALA A 95 6.87 -1.67 1.94
C ALA A 95 6.38 -0.54 1.02
N LYS A 96 7.23 0.46 0.76
CA LYS A 96 6.93 1.54 -0.20
C LYS A 96 6.72 0.98 -1.60
N MET A 97 7.64 0.11 -2.05
CA MET A 97 7.58 -0.53 -3.36
C MET A 97 6.31 -1.38 -3.53
N GLU A 98 6.06 -2.33 -2.62
CA GLU A 98 4.91 -3.23 -2.69
C GLU A 98 3.59 -2.44 -2.68
N THR A 99 3.51 -1.41 -1.85
CA THR A 99 2.32 -0.56 -1.76
C THR A 99 2.02 0.14 -3.08
N VAL A 100 3.03 0.74 -3.73
CA VAL A 100 2.84 1.33 -5.07
C VAL A 100 2.43 0.27 -6.08
N MET A 101 3.06 -0.90 -6.09
CA MET A 101 2.71 -1.99 -7.00
C MET A 101 1.24 -2.40 -6.85
N MET A 102 0.75 -2.56 -5.62
CA MET A 102 -0.64 -2.92 -5.36
C MET A 102 -1.61 -1.82 -5.77
N CYS A 103 -1.33 -0.57 -5.43
CA CYS A 103 -2.18 0.54 -5.84
C CYS A 103 -2.22 0.71 -7.37
N ARG A 104 -1.14 0.37 -8.08
CA ARG A 104 -1.13 0.35 -9.55
C ARG A 104 -1.89 -0.84 -10.13
N ALA A 105 -1.70 -2.04 -9.56
CA ALA A 105 -2.28 -3.28 -10.09
C ALA A 105 -3.80 -3.38 -9.88
N TYR A 106 -4.31 -2.87 -8.76
CA TYR A 106 -5.71 -3.08 -8.36
C TYR A 106 -6.63 -1.91 -8.73
N PRO A 107 -6.57 -0.74 -8.06
CA PRO A 107 -7.39 0.40 -8.44
C PRO A 107 -6.85 1.17 -9.65
N GLY A 108 -5.77 0.68 -10.30
CA GLY A 108 -5.25 1.26 -11.54
C GLY A 108 -4.62 2.64 -11.34
N CYS A 109 -4.01 2.90 -10.18
CA CYS A 109 -3.30 4.16 -9.95
C CYS A 109 -2.08 4.26 -10.87
N ARG A 110 -1.68 5.47 -11.23
CA ARG A 110 -0.47 5.69 -12.04
C ARG A 110 0.75 5.93 -11.16
N PHE A 111 0.60 6.77 -10.14
CA PHE A 111 1.67 7.43 -9.39
C PHE A 111 2.60 8.22 -10.33
N ILE A 112 2.84 9.50 -10.01
CA ILE A 112 3.75 10.34 -10.80
C ILE A 112 5.20 10.06 -10.39
N GLU A 113 5.39 9.81 -9.11
CA GLU A 113 6.67 9.50 -8.49
C GLU A 113 6.67 8.02 -8.07
N LEU A 114 7.76 7.30 -8.38
CA LEU A 114 7.95 5.91 -7.95
C LEU A 114 9.00 5.87 -6.82
N PRO A 115 8.82 5.00 -5.81
CA PRO A 115 9.84 4.80 -4.79
C PRO A 115 11.12 4.26 -5.42
N LYS A 116 12.26 4.51 -4.78
CA LYS A 116 13.52 3.92 -5.22
C LYS A 116 13.43 2.41 -5.05
N TYR A 117 13.39 1.70 -6.15
CA TYR A 117 13.54 0.26 -6.16
C TYR A 117 14.94 -0.05 -5.64
N ILE A 118 15.04 -0.53 -4.41
CA ILE A 118 16.22 -1.27 -3.97
C ILE A 118 15.86 -2.72 -4.19
N PRO A 119 16.18 -3.32 -5.36
CA PRO A 119 16.10 -4.76 -5.49
C PRO A 119 17.06 -5.32 -4.44
N ASP A 120 16.51 -5.92 -3.40
CA ASP A 120 17.30 -6.80 -2.55
C ASP A 120 17.74 -7.93 -3.49
N MET A 121 19.02 -7.93 -3.86
CA MET A 121 19.59 -8.78 -4.92
C MET A 121 19.53 -10.29 -4.63
N ASN A 122 18.74 -10.71 -3.63
CA ASN A 122 18.54 -12.08 -3.20
C ASN A 122 17.17 -12.68 -3.61
N ARG A 123 16.23 -11.90 -4.16
CA ARG A 123 14.98 -12.42 -4.73
C ARG A 123 14.76 -11.85 -6.13
N SER A 124 14.42 -12.71 -7.10
CA SER A 124 14.08 -12.27 -8.46
C SER A 124 12.80 -11.43 -8.45
N GLU A 125 12.64 -10.54 -9.43
CA GLU A 125 11.39 -9.77 -9.64
C GLU A 125 10.17 -10.72 -9.71
N GLU A 126 10.34 -11.88 -10.34
CA GLU A 126 9.33 -12.94 -10.41
C GLU A 126 8.94 -13.46 -9.02
N ALA A 127 9.90 -13.73 -8.14
CA ALA A 127 9.62 -14.17 -6.77
C ALA A 127 8.88 -13.10 -5.96
N TYR A 128 9.12 -11.81 -6.22
CA TYR A 128 8.37 -10.72 -5.61
C TYR A 128 6.94 -10.63 -6.15
N LEU A 129 6.78 -10.74 -7.47
CA LEU A 129 5.45 -10.75 -8.10
C LEU A 129 4.64 -11.97 -7.66
N GLU A 130 5.28 -13.13 -7.50
CA GLU A 130 4.65 -14.33 -6.97
C GLU A 130 4.29 -14.17 -5.48
N HIS A 131 5.17 -13.58 -4.67
CA HIS A 131 4.85 -13.29 -3.26
C HIS A 131 3.64 -12.36 -3.09
N LEU A 132 3.53 -11.35 -3.96
CA LEU A 132 2.46 -10.36 -3.92
C LEU A 132 1.18 -10.85 -4.56
N PHE A 133 1.25 -11.45 -5.74
CA PHE A 133 0.11 -11.72 -6.63
C PHE A 133 -0.10 -13.22 -6.91
N GLY A 134 0.88 -14.06 -6.60
CA GLY A 134 0.81 -15.50 -6.77
C GLY A 134 -0.15 -16.16 -5.77
N PRO A 135 -0.64 -17.37 -6.10
CA PRO A 135 -1.39 -18.19 -5.16
C PRO A 135 -0.48 -18.60 -4.01
N ARG A 136 -0.93 -18.47 -2.75
CA ARG A 136 -0.26 -19.12 -1.62
C ARG A 136 -0.85 -20.50 -1.42
N GLU A 137 -0.01 -21.53 -1.45
CA GLU A 137 -0.40 -22.88 -1.01
C GLU A 137 -0.79 -22.83 0.48
N GLU A 138 -1.89 -23.50 0.83
CA GLU A 138 -2.45 -23.57 2.19
C GLU A 138 -1.63 -24.47 3.12
#